data_AF-A0A524LIV1-F1
#
_entry.id   AF-A0A524LIV1-F1
#
_cell.length_a   1.000
_cell.length_b   1.000
_cell.length_c   1.000
_cell.angle_alpha   90.00
_cell.angle_beta   90.00
_cell.angle_gamma   90.00
#
_symmetry.space_group_name_H-M   'P 1'
#
loop_
_entity.id
_entity.type
_entity.pdbx_description
1 polymer ?
#
loop_
_entity_poly.entity_id
_entity_poly.type
_entity_poly.pdbx_seq_one_letter_code
_entity_poly.pdbx_strand_id
1 'polypeptide(L)'
;AKAYAALTMLESIADITSTACFKESDPEVYIPAVAAAHELLRAAARLADEAREIEKQNDTVLRTSHGSSGKATKKTKLLEKPK
;
A
#
# COMPACT_ATOMS: atom_id res chain seq x y z
N ALA A 1 -1.30 -12.40 -2.23
CA ALA A 1 -2.71 -12.00 -2.02
C ALA A 1 -2.86 -10.68 -1.27
N LYS A 2 -2.28 -10.51 -0.05
CA LYS A 2 -2.48 -9.30 0.76
C LYS A 2 -2.12 -7.97 0.07
N ALA A 3 -0.96 -7.90 -0.60
CA ALA A 3 -0.57 -6.71 -1.35
C ALA A 3 -1.54 -6.38 -2.51
N TYR A 4 -2.11 -7.39 -3.17
CA TYR A 4 -3.11 -7.20 -4.22
C TYR A 4 -4.42 -6.65 -3.64
N ALA A 5 -4.90 -7.23 -2.53
CA ALA A 5 -6.07 -6.72 -1.83
C ALA A 5 -5.89 -5.27 -1.35
N ALA A 6 -4.72 -4.93 -0.79
CA ALA A 6 -4.39 -3.57 -0.40
C ALA A 6 -4.46 -2.60 -1.59
N LEU A 7 -3.92 -2.98 -2.76
CA LEU A 7 -4.01 -2.17 -3.98
C LEU A 7 -5.46 -1.97 -4.44
N THR A 8 -6.26 -3.04 -4.52
CA THR A 8 -7.67 -2.95 -4.91
C THR A 8 -8.48 -2.05 -3.97
N MET A 9 -8.22 -2.12 -2.67
CA MET A 9 -8.83 -1.19 -1.70
C MET A 9 -8.43 0.26 -2.00
N LEU A 10 -7.14 0.53 -2.25
CA LEU A 10 -6.66 1.87 -2.60
C LEU A 10 -7.28 2.42 -3.88
N GLU A 11 -7.45 1.57 -4.90
CA GLU A 11 -8.10 1.96 -6.16
C GLU A 11 -9.54 2.39 -5.93
N SER A 12 -10.30 1.66 -5.11
CA SER A 12 -11.70 2.00 -4.79
C SER A 12 -11.87 3.32 -4.03
N ILE A 13 -10.85 3.77 -3.31
CA ILE A 13 -10.86 5.05 -2.58
C ILE A 13 -10.98 6.24 -3.55
N ALA A 14 -10.38 6.13 -4.74
CA ALA A 14 -10.47 7.19 -5.75
C ALA A 14 -11.92 7.43 -6.19
N ASP A 15 -12.72 6.37 -6.34
CA ASP A 15 -14.14 6.46 -6.73
C ASP A 15 -14.99 7.07 -5.61
N ILE A 16 -14.77 6.63 -4.36
CA ILE A 16 -15.48 7.15 -3.18
C ILE A 16 -15.20 8.65 -3.02
N THR A 17 -13.92 9.03 -3.01
CA THR A 17 -13.51 10.42 -2.81
C THR A 17 -13.92 11.32 -3.97
N SER A 18 -13.81 10.87 -5.22
CA SER A 18 -14.26 11.65 -6.38
C SER A 18 -15.76 11.91 -6.35
N THR A 19 -16.55 10.93 -5.91
CA THR A 19 -18.00 11.08 -5.78
C THR A 19 -18.36 12.01 -4.63
N ALA A 20 -17.79 11.77 -3.44
CA ALA A 20 -18.08 12.57 -2.27
C ALA A 20 -17.63 14.04 -2.41
N CYS A 21 -16.45 14.30 -2.98
CA CYS A 21 -15.91 15.66 -3.08
C CYS A 21 -16.52 16.50 -4.21
N PHE A 22 -16.97 15.89 -5.30
CA PHE A 22 -17.31 16.63 -6.53
C PHE A 22 -18.71 16.36 -7.08
N LYS A 23 -19.43 15.36 -6.56
CA LYS A 23 -20.77 15.00 -7.05
C LYS A 23 -21.84 15.09 -5.97
N GLU A 24 -21.49 14.80 -4.73
CA GLU A 24 -22.41 14.92 -3.59
C GLU A 24 -22.39 16.35 -3.04
N SER A 25 -23.58 16.84 -2.66
CA SER A 25 -23.79 18.18 -2.09
C SER A 25 -24.35 18.15 -0.67
N ASP A 26 -24.89 17.02 -0.22
CA ASP A 26 -25.38 16.86 1.15
C ASP A 26 -24.22 16.59 2.13
N PRO A 27 -23.93 17.50 3.08
CA PRO A 27 -22.87 17.33 4.07
C PRO A 27 -23.08 16.12 5.00
N GLU A 28 -24.32 15.69 5.25
CA GLU A 28 -24.58 14.50 6.05
C GLU A 28 -24.16 13.21 5.33
N VAL A 29 -23.98 13.28 4.00
CA VAL A 29 -23.56 12.17 3.15
C VAL A 29 -22.07 12.24 2.82
N TYR A 30 -21.58 13.37 2.28
CA TYR A 30 -20.21 13.42 1.77
C TYR A 30 -19.16 13.44 2.89
N ILE A 31 -19.43 14.06 4.04
CA ILE A 31 -18.46 14.14 5.14
C ILE A 31 -18.15 12.74 5.69
N PRO A 32 -19.15 11.90 6.06
CA PRO A 32 -18.88 10.53 6.46
C PRO A 32 -18.25 9.69 5.35
N ALA A 33 -18.61 9.90 4.09
CA ALA A 33 -18.03 9.15 2.96
C ALA A 33 -16.52 9.42 2.81
N VAL A 34 -16.08 10.68 2.90
CA VAL A 34 -14.65 11.04 2.87
C VAL A 34 -13.92 10.50 4.10
N ALA A 35 -14.55 10.50 5.28
CA ALA A 35 -13.96 9.91 6.48
C ALA A 35 -13.80 8.38 6.34
N ALA A 36 -14.83 7.69 5.84
CA ALA A 36 -14.81 6.25 5.60
C ALA A 36 -13.73 5.85 4.57
N ALA A 37 -13.52 6.67 3.53
CA ALA A 37 -12.43 6.48 2.58
C ALA A 37 -11.04 6.49 3.25
N HIS A 38 -10.82 7.36 4.24
CA HIS A 38 -9.56 7.39 4.99
C HIS A 38 -9.40 6.19 5.94
N GLU A 39 -10.49 5.66 6.52
CA GLU A 39 -10.41 4.41 7.28
C GLU A 39 -10.13 3.20 6.36
N LEU A 40 -10.66 3.21 5.13
CA LEU A 40 -10.32 2.20 4.13
C LEU A 40 -8.84 2.26 3.74
N LEU A 41 -8.29 3.48 3.57
CA LEU A 41 -6.86 3.71 3.35
C LEU A 41 -6.02 3.10 4.48
N ARG A 42 -6.43 3.33 5.73
CA ARG A 42 -5.75 2.79 6.92
C ARG A 42 -5.78 1.26 6.94
N ALA A 43 -6.91 0.65 6.59
CA ALA A 43 -7.02 -0.81 6.51
C ALA A 43 -6.13 -1.39 5.38
N ALA A 44 -6.08 -0.74 4.22
CA ALA A 44 -5.20 -1.12 3.12
C ALA A 44 -3.71 -1.03 3.52
N ALA A 45 -3.31 0.03 4.24
CA ALA A 45 -1.95 0.19 4.74
C ALA A 45 -1.54 -0.95 5.69
N ARG A 46 -2.45 -1.39 6.57
CA ARG A 46 -2.22 -2.55 7.45
C ARG A 46 -2.03 -3.85 6.67
N LEU A 47 -2.83 -4.09 5.62
CA LEU A 47 -2.65 -5.27 4.77
C LEU A 47 -1.31 -5.26 4.02
N ALA A 48 -0.85 -4.08 3.58
CA ALA A 48 0.46 -3.94 2.95
C ALA A 48 1.60 -4.21 3.94
N ASP A 49 1.47 -3.74 5.19
CA ASP A 49 2.41 -4.03 6.27
C ASP A 49 2.45 -5.53 6.61
N GLU A 50 1.29 -6.17 6.78
CA GLU A 50 1.18 -7.62 6.99
C GLU A 50 1.83 -8.41 5.86
N ALA A 51 1.66 -7.99 4.60
CA ALA A 51 2.32 -8.62 3.46
C ALA A 51 3.85 -8.54 3.59
N ARG A 52 4.38 -7.43 4.09
CA ARG A 52 5.82 -7.23 4.32
C ARG A 52 6.32 -8.04 5.52
N GLU A 53 5.53 -8.16 6.59
CA GLU A 53 5.88 -9.00 7.74
C GLU A 53 5.98 -10.48 7.37
N ILE A 54 5.10 -10.98 6.49
CA ILE A 54 5.19 -12.35 5.97
C ILE A 54 6.53 -12.58 5.26
N GLU A 55 6.98 -11.64 4.42
CA GLU A 55 8.28 -11.75 3.74
C GLU A 55 9.46 -11.67 4.71
N LYS A 56 9.34 -10.91 5.82
CA LYS A 56 10.36 -10.87 6.87
C LYS A 56 10.45 -12.22 7.60
N GLN A 57 9.31 -12.81 7.96
CA GLN A 57 9.25 -14.11 8.64
C GLN A 57 9.90 -15.23 7.81
N ASN A 58 9.77 -15.17 6.48
CA ASN A 58 10.35 -16.16 5.57
C ASN A 58 11.81 -15.85 5.16
N ASP A 59 12.36 -14.72 5.59
CA ASP A 59 13.64 -14.19 5.12
C ASP A 59 13.70 -14.13 3.57
N THR A 60 12.66 -13.57 2.96
CA THR A 60 12.49 -13.46 1.50
C THR A 60 12.31 -12.04 0.98
N VAL A 61 12.32 -11.02 1.86
CA VAL A 61 12.12 -9.62 1.49
C VAL A 61 13.04 -9.18 0.34
N LEU A 62 12.44 -8.89 -0.82
CA LEU A 62 13.15 -8.30 -1.96
C LEU A 62 13.69 -6.90 -1.61
N ARG A 63 14.98 -6.70 -1.84
CA ARG A 63 15.65 -5.40 -1.72
C ARG A 63 16.46 -5.15 -3.00
N THR A 64 16.23 -3.99 -3.62
CA THR A 64 16.86 -3.59 -4.89
C THR A 64 17.61 -2.27 -4.71
N SER A 65 18.81 -2.31 -4.11
CA SER A 65 19.67 -1.14 -3.89
C SER A 65 20.47 -0.77 -5.13
N HIS A 66 21.02 0.45 -5.18
CA HIS A 66 21.97 0.86 -6.21
C HIS A 66 23.41 0.75 -5.68
N GLY A 67 24.32 0.17 -6.48
CA GLY A 67 25.75 0.15 -6.19
C GLY A 67 26.44 1.48 -6.49
N SER A 68 27.73 1.60 -6.18
CA SER A 68 28.53 2.82 -6.42
C SER A 68 28.60 3.24 -7.89
N SER A 69 28.40 2.30 -8.81
CA SER A 69 28.31 2.56 -10.25
C SER A 69 26.91 3.00 -10.71
N GLY A 70 25.94 3.11 -9.81
CA GLY A 70 24.53 3.35 -10.11
C GLY A 70 23.77 2.12 -10.61
N LYS A 71 24.43 0.97 -10.82
CA LYS A 71 23.76 -0.27 -11.23
C LYS A 71 22.87 -0.80 -10.12
N ALA A 72 21.67 -1.26 -10.50
CA ALA A 72 20.78 -1.96 -9.59
C ALA A 72 21.40 -3.29 -9.14
N THR A 73 21.31 -3.55 -7.84
CA THR A 73 21.72 -4.78 -7.16
C THR A 73 20.52 -5.38 -6.47
N LYS A 74 20.52 -6.68 -6.19
CA LYS A 74 19.39 -7.41 -5.60
C LYS A 74 19.85 -8.31 -4.44
N LYS A 75 19.03 -8.39 -3.40
CA LYS A 75 19.10 -9.42 -2.35
C LYS A 75 17.71 -9.75 -1.81
N THR A 76 17.55 -10.94 -1.23
CA THR A 76 16.32 -11.36 -0.54
C THR A 76 16.59 -11.72 0.92
N LYS A 77 17.63 -12.53 1.16
CA LYS A 77 18.08 -12.91 2.51
C LYS A 77 18.65 -11.71 3.25
N LEU A 78 18.33 -11.59 4.54
CA LEU A 78 18.71 -10.45 5.37
C LEU A 78 20.22 -10.28 5.46
N LEU A 79 20.95 -11.38 5.64
CA LEU A 79 22.41 -11.38 5.82
C LEU A 79 23.21 -11.52 4.50
N GLU A 80 22.55 -11.69 3.35
CA GLU A 80 23.23 -11.79 2.05
C GLU A 80 23.73 -10.41 1.56
N LYS A 81 24.87 -10.39 0.86
CA LYS A 81 25.34 -9.19 0.15
C LYS A 81 24.53 -8.97 -1.14
N PRO A 82 24.08 -7.73 -1.45
CA PRO A 82 23.46 -7.43 -2.74
C PRO A 82 24.40 -7.76 -3.89
N LYS A 83 23.85 -8.40 -4.93
CA LYS A 83 24.56 -8.74 -6.18
C LYS A 83 24.00 -7.95 -7.34
#